data_AF-A0A5E4XXV2-F1
#
_entry.id   AF-A0A5E4XXV2-F1
#
_cell.length_a   1.000
_cell.length_b   1.000
_cell.length_c   1.000
_cell.angle_alpha   90.00
_cell.angle_beta   90.00
_cell.angle_gamma   90.00
#
_symmetry.space_group_name_H-M   'P 1'
#
loop_
_entity.id
_entity.type
_entity.pdbx_description
1 polymer ?
#
loop_
_entity_poly.entity_id
_entity_poly.type
_entity_poly.pdbx_seq_one_letter_code
_entity_poly.pdbx_strand_id
1 'polypeptide(L)'
;MLATAKQHFDEDMQRAADLLIHAATLPASRLRDDILRGVWMMAVGACDAYFSDAYADLIARTLRAKDLQPAVNLPDRLNNLKVPAIAVIRDAGGWRWRMAARELIEDENVLSLNKIKQLFNHFFRKTHKILTQTTIESWILHTQAKTRLFGITKTAYRALNATDKAKARGDALDQFENCFEEIFQRRHDCIHNCDRPKIALQPITDSVAGKRVQDITFLVERCHDAFLAEFPEYLRMLGFSGVTRNRVGA
;
A
#
# COMPACT_ATOMS: atom_id res chain seq x y z
N MET A 1 -10.77 -7.89 8.58
CA MET A 1 -9.60 -8.54 7.95
C MET A 1 -8.28 -7.76 8.13
N LEU A 2 -8.23 -6.45 7.90
CA LEU A 2 -6.97 -5.65 7.93
C LEU A 2 -6.98 -4.50 8.95
N ALA A 3 -7.75 -4.64 10.03
CA ALA A 3 -7.97 -3.56 10.99
C ALA A 3 -6.69 -3.13 11.70
N THR A 4 -5.84 -4.08 12.13
CA THR A 4 -4.58 -3.78 12.82
C THR A 4 -3.60 -3.03 11.93
N ALA A 5 -3.35 -3.50 10.71
CA ALA A 5 -2.48 -2.81 9.75
C ALA A 5 -2.98 -1.38 9.47
N LYS A 6 -4.30 -1.21 9.30
CA LYS A 6 -4.90 0.11 9.08
C LYS A 6 -4.79 1.02 10.30
N GLN A 7 -4.97 0.48 11.50
CA GLN A 7 -4.80 1.23 12.74
C GLN A 7 -3.37 1.74 12.89
N HIS A 8 -2.35 0.87 12.72
CA HIS A 8 -0.95 1.28 12.77
C HIS A 8 -0.65 2.37 11.75
N PHE A 9 -1.14 2.19 10.52
CA PHE A 9 -1.01 3.21 9.48
C PHE A 9 -1.62 4.55 9.92
N ASP A 10 -2.84 4.55 10.45
CA ASP A 10 -3.53 5.78 10.87
C ASP A 10 -2.80 6.48 12.02
N GLU A 11 -2.27 5.73 12.97
CA GLU A 11 -1.45 6.25 14.07
C GLU A 11 -0.15 6.90 13.55
N ASP A 12 0.54 6.27 12.60
CA ASP A 12 1.77 6.83 12.01
C ASP A 12 1.49 8.02 11.09
N MET A 13 0.37 8.02 10.37
CA MET A 13 -0.07 9.18 9.60
C MET A 13 -0.44 10.35 10.50
N GLN A 14 -1.03 10.10 11.68
CA GLN A 14 -1.27 11.14 12.68
C GLN A 14 0.06 11.72 13.19
N ARG A 15 1.07 10.89 13.47
CA ARG A 15 2.42 11.38 13.84
C ARG A 15 3.02 12.25 12.75
N ALA A 16 2.87 11.88 11.48
CA ALA A 16 3.33 12.70 10.35
C ALA A 16 2.58 14.06 10.30
N ALA A 17 1.27 14.07 10.58
CA ALA A 17 0.49 15.30 10.66
C ALA A 17 0.93 16.19 11.83
N ASP A 18 1.21 15.62 13.00
CA ASP A 18 1.69 16.35 14.18
C ASP A 18 3.06 17.00 13.92
N LEU A 19 3.96 16.29 13.25
CA LEU A 19 5.25 16.83 12.80
C LEU A 19 5.07 18.00 11.82
N LEU A 20 4.10 17.90 10.90
CA LEU A 20 3.79 18.97 9.95
C LEU A 20 3.25 20.22 10.66
N ILE A 21 2.35 20.04 11.62
CA ILE A 21 1.82 21.12 12.46
C ILE A 21 2.94 21.78 13.26
N HIS A 22 3.83 20.98 13.85
CA HIS A 22 4.98 21.51 14.59
C HIS A 22 5.93 22.30 13.71
N ALA A 23 6.27 21.79 12.51
CA ALA A 23 7.11 22.49 11.55
C ALA A 23 6.58 23.88 11.15
N ALA A 24 5.25 24.05 11.12
CA ALA A 24 4.61 25.32 10.82
C ALA A 24 4.80 26.38 11.91
N THR A 25 5.11 25.98 13.15
CA THR A 25 5.38 26.90 14.28
C THR A 25 6.82 27.41 14.31
N LEU A 26 7.72 26.80 13.53
CA LEU A 26 9.13 27.11 13.53
C LEU A 26 9.46 28.17 12.45
N PRO A 27 10.43 29.06 12.71
CA PRO A 27 10.94 29.94 11.67
C PRO A 27 11.62 29.14 10.56
N ALA A 28 11.66 29.70 9.34
CA ALA A 28 12.38 29.12 8.21
C ALA A 28 13.85 28.87 8.60
N SER A 29 14.24 27.59 8.63
CA SER A 29 15.52 27.14 9.16
C SER A 29 15.82 25.72 8.69
N ARG A 30 17.08 25.29 8.79
CA ARG A 30 17.49 23.91 8.51
C ARG A 30 16.68 22.89 9.34
N LEU A 31 16.49 23.18 10.64
CA LEU A 31 15.72 22.30 11.52
C LEU A 31 14.28 22.13 11.05
N ARG A 32 13.63 23.22 10.62
CA ARG A 32 12.27 23.17 10.07
C ARG A 32 12.23 22.27 8.82
N ASP A 33 13.17 22.44 7.90
CA ASP A 33 13.24 21.63 6.68
C ASP A 33 13.48 20.15 7.01
N ASP A 34 14.31 19.84 8.01
CA ASP A 34 14.59 18.47 8.44
C ASP A 34 13.36 17.81 9.08
N ILE A 35 12.55 18.57 9.83
CA ILE A 35 11.25 18.08 10.32
C ILE A 35 10.30 17.81 9.14
N LEU A 36 10.25 18.68 8.13
CA LEU A 36 9.44 18.44 6.93
C LEU A 36 9.90 17.21 6.14
N ARG A 37 11.21 16.94 6.07
CA ARG A 37 11.73 15.66 5.53
C ARG A 37 11.28 14.49 6.40
N GLY A 38 11.30 14.67 7.71
CA GLY A 38 10.75 13.73 8.69
C GLY A 38 9.29 13.36 8.43
N VAL A 39 8.43 14.36 8.14
CA VAL A 39 7.02 14.15 7.74
C VAL A 39 6.92 13.22 6.53
N TRP A 40 7.70 13.49 5.48
CA TRP A 40 7.70 12.70 4.26
C TRP A 40 8.19 11.27 4.52
N MET A 41 9.31 11.12 5.23
CA MET A 41 9.88 9.82 5.58
C MET A 41 8.92 8.99 6.45
N MET A 42 8.25 9.61 7.43
CA MET A 42 7.27 8.97 8.29
C MET A 42 6.09 8.46 7.48
N ALA A 43 5.50 9.28 6.61
CA ALA A 43 4.37 8.87 5.79
C ALA A 43 4.73 7.70 4.86
N VAL A 44 5.89 7.75 4.20
CA VAL A 44 6.35 6.67 3.33
C VAL A 44 6.67 5.40 4.14
N GLY A 45 7.24 5.54 5.35
CA GLY A 45 7.46 4.41 6.26
C GLY A 45 6.16 3.75 6.71
N ALA A 46 5.13 4.55 7.04
CA ALA A 46 3.81 4.05 7.38
C ALA A 46 3.19 3.27 6.21
N CYS A 47 3.34 3.78 4.98
CA CYS A 47 2.89 3.11 3.76
C CYS A 47 3.55 1.73 3.58
N ASP A 48 4.87 1.64 3.74
CA ASP A 48 5.63 0.40 3.64
C ASP A 48 5.21 -0.61 4.72
N ALA A 49 5.14 -0.16 5.98
CA ALA A 49 4.69 -0.98 7.09
C ALA A 49 3.26 -1.51 6.89
N TYR A 50 2.35 -0.68 6.39
CA TYR A 50 0.98 -1.08 6.08
C TYR A 50 0.96 -2.22 5.06
N PHE A 51 1.66 -2.09 3.94
CA PHE A 51 1.66 -3.13 2.91
C PHE A 51 2.34 -4.41 3.39
N SER A 52 3.41 -4.30 4.18
CA SER A 52 4.07 -5.44 4.80
C SER A 52 3.14 -6.21 5.74
N ASP A 53 2.51 -5.52 6.70
CA ASP A 53 1.56 -6.13 7.63
C ASP A 53 0.32 -6.67 6.91
N ALA A 54 -0.22 -5.94 5.93
CA ALA A 54 -1.40 -6.36 5.18
C ALA A 54 -1.13 -7.64 4.39
N TYR A 55 -0.02 -7.72 3.67
CA TYR A 55 0.36 -8.93 2.93
C TYR A 55 0.54 -10.11 3.87
N ALA A 56 1.24 -9.90 5.00
CA ALA A 56 1.45 -10.95 6.00
C ALA A 56 0.12 -11.48 6.56
N ASP A 57 -0.85 -10.60 6.83
CA ASP A 57 -2.19 -10.98 7.28
C ASP A 57 -2.96 -11.77 6.22
N LEU A 58 -2.91 -11.39 4.95
CA LEU A 58 -3.59 -12.12 3.85
C LEU A 58 -3.01 -13.53 3.66
N ILE A 59 -1.68 -13.66 3.70
CA ILE A 59 -1.00 -14.96 3.64
C ILE A 59 -1.40 -15.82 4.85
N ALA A 60 -1.30 -15.28 6.06
CA ALA A 60 -1.60 -16.01 7.28
C ALA A 60 -3.05 -16.51 7.31
N ARG A 61 -4.00 -15.70 6.83
CA ARG A 61 -5.41 -16.10 6.71
C ARG A 61 -5.62 -17.21 5.68
N THR A 62 -4.91 -17.16 4.55
CA THR A 62 -4.97 -18.21 3.53
C THR A 62 -4.43 -19.55 4.05
N LEU A 63 -3.30 -19.52 4.75
CA LEU A 63 -2.71 -20.72 5.37
C LEU A 63 -3.61 -21.28 6.48
N ARG A 64 -4.21 -20.42 7.30
CA ARG A 64 -5.20 -20.83 8.30
C ARG A 64 -6.45 -21.43 7.66
N ALA A 65 -6.90 -20.93 6.51
CA ALA A 65 -8.03 -21.52 5.79
C ALA A 65 -7.69 -22.92 5.28
N LYS A 66 -6.47 -23.12 4.77
CA LYS A 66 -5.94 -24.43 4.36
C LYS A 66 -5.84 -25.41 5.54
N ASP A 67 -5.39 -24.96 6.70
CA ASP A 67 -5.34 -25.75 7.94
C ASP A 67 -6.74 -26.25 8.35
N LEU A 68 -7.76 -25.38 8.24
CA LEU A 68 -9.15 -25.71 8.54
C LEU A 68 -9.84 -26.58 7.47
N GLN A 69 -9.41 -26.50 6.21
CA GLN A 69 -9.99 -27.26 5.10
C GLN A 69 -8.87 -27.84 4.21
N PRO A 70 -8.15 -28.89 4.66
CA PRO A 70 -6.94 -29.39 4.00
C PRO A 70 -7.15 -29.91 2.58
N ALA A 71 -8.38 -30.28 2.21
CA ALA A 71 -8.69 -30.78 0.87
C ALA A 71 -8.61 -29.69 -0.24
N VAL A 72 -8.61 -28.40 0.11
CA VAL A 72 -8.49 -27.31 -0.85
C VAL A 72 -7.05 -27.15 -1.33
N ASN A 73 -6.82 -27.13 -2.64
CA ASN A 73 -5.48 -26.94 -3.21
C ASN A 73 -5.12 -25.44 -3.23
N LEU A 74 -3.93 -25.12 -2.71
CA LEU A 74 -3.36 -23.77 -2.84
C LEU A 74 -2.47 -23.70 -4.07
N PRO A 75 -2.30 -22.50 -4.67
CA PRO A 75 -1.31 -22.28 -5.73
C PRO A 75 0.13 -22.52 -5.22
N ASP A 76 1.02 -22.96 -6.12
CA ASP A 76 2.41 -23.34 -5.79
C ASP A 76 3.20 -22.26 -5.05
N ARG A 77 2.95 -20.98 -5.36
CA ARG A 77 3.60 -19.85 -4.68
C ARG A 77 3.37 -19.84 -3.17
N LEU A 78 2.22 -20.35 -2.70
CA LEU A 78 1.92 -20.45 -1.27
C LEU A 78 2.37 -21.79 -0.67
N ASN A 79 2.51 -22.84 -1.48
CA ASN A 79 3.01 -24.14 -1.03
C ASN A 79 4.53 -24.12 -0.78
N ASN A 80 5.27 -23.28 -1.52
CA ASN A 80 6.72 -23.16 -1.42
C ASN A 80 7.19 -22.11 -0.40
N LEU A 81 6.31 -21.67 0.50
CA LEU A 81 6.67 -20.70 1.53
C LEU A 81 7.63 -21.33 2.53
N LYS A 82 8.79 -20.71 2.72
CA LYS A 82 9.74 -21.09 3.77
C LYS A 82 9.15 -20.64 5.11
N VAL A 83 8.89 -21.59 6.00
CA VAL A 83 8.39 -21.33 7.34
C VAL A 83 9.54 -21.49 8.33
N PRO A 84 9.80 -20.51 9.21
CA PRO A 84 10.87 -20.61 10.19
C PRO A 84 10.62 -21.78 11.13
N ALA A 85 11.65 -22.58 11.42
CA ALA A 85 11.50 -23.78 12.25
C ALA A 85 10.86 -23.48 13.62
N ILE A 86 11.13 -22.29 14.20
CA ILE A 86 10.54 -21.88 15.48
C ILE A 86 9.02 -21.67 15.41
N ALA A 87 8.49 -21.29 14.25
CA ALA A 87 7.05 -21.17 14.01
C ALA A 87 6.39 -22.56 13.87
N VAL A 88 7.15 -23.59 13.49
CA VAL A 88 6.68 -24.99 13.41
C VAL A 88 6.72 -25.67 14.79
N ILE A 89 7.75 -25.36 15.60
CA ILE A 89 8.02 -26.07 16.86
C ILE A 89 7.12 -25.61 18.02
N ARG A 90 6.63 -24.36 18.02
CA ARG A 90 5.73 -23.86 19.06
C ARG A 90 4.28 -23.88 18.58
N ASP A 91 3.39 -24.52 19.35
CA ASP A 91 1.94 -24.47 19.11
C ASP A 91 1.40 -23.06 19.43
N ALA A 92 1.53 -22.16 18.46
CA ALA A 92 1.19 -20.75 18.59
C ALA A 92 -0.08 -20.36 17.81
N GLY A 93 -0.88 -21.34 17.37
CA GLY A 93 -2.12 -21.09 16.62
C GLY A 93 -1.90 -20.19 15.40
N GLY A 94 -2.64 -19.08 15.29
CA GLY A 94 -2.51 -18.14 14.16
C GLY A 94 -1.21 -17.32 14.13
N TRP A 95 -0.48 -17.23 15.26
CA TRP A 95 0.76 -16.45 15.36
C TRP A 95 1.89 -17.05 14.51
N ARG A 96 1.96 -18.38 14.40
CA ARG A 96 2.97 -19.07 13.57
C ARG A 96 2.93 -18.62 12.11
N TRP A 97 1.73 -18.44 11.57
CA TRP A 97 1.51 -18.08 10.18
C TRP A 97 1.85 -16.62 9.90
N ARG A 98 1.68 -15.73 10.89
CA ARG A 98 2.14 -14.35 10.80
C ARG A 98 3.65 -14.24 10.84
N MET A 99 4.33 -15.03 11.67
CA MET A 99 5.80 -15.03 11.71
C MET A 99 6.41 -15.53 10.41
N ALA A 100 5.88 -16.63 9.87
CA ALA A 100 6.27 -17.12 8.55
C ALA A 100 6.05 -16.06 7.45
N ALA A 101 4.93 -15.34 7.53
CA ALA A 101 4.60 -14.32 6.53
C ALA A 101 5.41 -13.03 6.68
N ARG A 102 5.87 -12.70 7.90
CA ARG A 102 6.75 -11.56 8.15
C ARG A 102 8.16 -11.78 7.63
N GLU A 103 8.74 -12.95 7.84
CA GLU A 103 10.07 -13.26 7.28
C GLU A 103 10.08 -13.17 5.74
N LEU A 104 8.96 -13.53 5.09
CA LEU A 104 8.80 -13.38 3.64
C LEU A 104 8.79 -11.93 3.15
N ILE A 105 8.44 -10.97 4.00
CA ILE A 105 8.32 -9.56 3.61
C ILE A 105 9.42 -8.67 4.20
N GLU A 106 10.09 -9.09 5.28
CA GLU A 106 11.23 -8.38 5.84
C GLU A 106 12.40 -8.28 4.85
N ASP A 107 12.58 -9.29 3.99
CA ASP A 107 13.56 -9.27 2.89
C ASP A 107 13.08 -8.45 1.67
N GLU A 108 11.82 -8.01 1.66
CA GLU A 108 11.17 -7.41 0.50
C GLU A 108 10.76 -5.97 0.77
N ASN A 109 11.54 -5.01 0.27
CA ASN A 109 11.18 -3.61 0.31
C ASN A 109 9.93 -3.33 -0.57
N VAL A 110 8.82 -2.90 0.02
CA VAL A 110 7.54 -2.67 -0.70
C VAL A 110 7.45 -1.26 -1.30
N LEU A 111 8.54 -0.48 -1.27
CA LEU A 111 8.65 0.89 -1.77
C LEU A 111 8.67 1.00 -3.32
N SER A 112 7.81 0.28 -4.02
CA SER A 112 7.43 0.57 -5.40
C SER A 112 6.02 0.06 -5.70
N LEU A 113 5.29 0.79 -6.55
CA LEU A 113 3.97 0.34 -7.01
C LEU A 113 4.03 -1.00 -7.76
N ASN A 114 5.13 -1.25 -8.48
CA ASN A 114 5.37 -2.54 -9.13
C ASN A 114 5.47 -3.67 -8.11
N LYS A 115 6.17 -3.47 -6.99
CA LYS A 115 6.25 -4.48 -5.93
C LYS A 115 4.88 -4.72 -5.29
N ILE A 116 4.14 -3.64 -4.99
CA ILE A 116 2.76 -3.75 -4.50
C ILE A 116 1.89 -4.57 -5.46
N LYS A 117 1.95 -4.30 -6.77
CA LYS A 117 1.24 -5.08 -7.79
C LYS A 117 1.66 -6.55 -7.78
N GLN A 118 2.96 -6.85 -7.71
CA GLN A 118 3.49 -8.23 -7.70
C GLN A 118 3.09 -9.04 -6.47
N LEU A 119 3.08 -8.38 -5.30
CA LEU A 119 2.67 -9.00 -4.04
C LEU A 119 1.16 -9.22 -4.03
N PHE A 120 0.35 -8.20 -4.30
CA PHE A 120 -1.08 -8.28 -4.00
C PHE A 120 -1.94 -8.81 -5.14
N ASN A 121 -1.62 -8.60 -6.42
CA ASN A 121 -2.53 -8.95 -7.52
C ASN A 121 -2.84 -10.45 -7.67
N HIS A 122 -2.14 -11.34 -6.97
CA HIS A 122 -2.51 -12.76 -6.92
C HIS A 122 -3.74 -13.06 -6.05
N PHE A 123 -4.09 -12.15 -5.13
CA PHE A 123 -5.30 -12.20 -4.30
C PHE A 123 -6.51 -11.59 -5.01
N PHE A 124 -6.38 -11.23 -6.28
CA PHE A 124 -7.40 -10.51 -7.04
C PHE A 124 -7.94 -11.35 -8.17
N ARG A 125 -9.22 -11.15 -8.50
CA ARG A 125 -9.78 -11.65 -9.76
C ARG A 125 -9.04 -11.01 -10.93
N LYS A 126 -8.88 -11.75 -12.04
CA LYS A 126 -8.06 -11.33 -13.20
C LYS A 126 -8.38 -9.92 -13.70
N THR A 127 -9.67 -9.53 -13.70
CA THR A 127 -10.17 -8.22 -14.18
C THR A 127 -10.21 -7.12 -13.12
N HIS A 128 -9.92 -7.44 -11.86
CA HIS A 128 -10.07 -6.53 -10.71
C HIS A 128 -8.72 -6.12 -10.10
N LYS A 129 -7.60 -6.55 -10.70
CA LYS A 129 -6.24 -6.21 -10.26
C LYS A 129 -6.08 -4.71 -10.02
N ILE A 130 -5.40 -4.35 -8.94
CA ILE A 130 -5.10 -2.96 -8.61
C ILE A 130 -4.15 -2.34 -9.61
N LEU A 131 -4.25 -1.01 -9.77
CA LEU A 131 -3.35 -0.21 -10.60
C LEU A 131 -3.31 -0.70 -12.05
N THR A 132 -4.46 -1.03 -12.61
CA THR A 132 -4.62 -1.36 -14.04
C THR A 132 -5.50 -0.32 -14.71
N GLN A 133 -5.42 -0.21 -16.04
CA GLN A 133 -6.28 0.71 -16.78
C GLN A 133 -7.77 0.47 -16.54
N THR A 134 -8.18 -0.75 -16.19
CA THR A 134 -9.59 -1.06 -15.91
C THR A 134 -10.03 -0.63 -14.52
N THR A 135 -9.14 -0.62 -13.53
CA THR A 135 -9.50 -0.28 -12.13
C THR A 135 -9.22 1.16 -11.77
N ILE A 136 -8.29 1.83 -12.46
CA ILE A 136 -7.90 3.22 -12.19
C ILE A 136 -9.06 4.22 -12.38
N GLU A 137 -10.05 3.90 -13.22
CA GLU A 137 -11.22 4.76 -13.44
C GLU A 137 -11.96 5.08 -12.13
N SER A 138 -12.18 4.05 -11.30
CA SER A 138 -12.85 4.22 -10.01
C SER A 138 -12.07 5.14 -9.07
N TRP A 139 -10.74 5.18 -9.21
CA TRP A 139 -9.86 6.02 -8.40
C TRP A 139 -9.87 7.46 -8.90
N ILE A 140 -9.84 7.69 -10.22
CA ILE A 140 -10.00 9.01 -10.85
C ILE A 140 -11.34 9.65 -10.43
N LEU A 141 -12.40 8.84 -10.37
CA LEU A 141 -13.74 9.29 -10.01
C LEU A 141 -13.96 9.44 -8.49
N HIS A 142 -12.98 9.10 -7.67
CA HIS A 142 -13.11 9.18 -6.22
C HIS A 142 -13.18 10.64 -5.73
N THR A 143 -13.86 10.89 -4.62
CA THR A 143 -14.05 12.24 -4.07
C THR A 143 -12.75 12.86 -3.55
N GLN A 144 -11.85 12.03 -3.02
CA GLN A 144 -10.53 12.45 -2.57
C GLN A 144 -9.48 12.53 -3.69
N ALA A 145 -9.82 12.11 -4.92
CA ALA A 145 -8.90 12.12 -6.05
C ALA A 145 -8.37 13.53 -6.32
N LYS A 146 -7.06 13.64 -6.56
CA LYS A 146 -6.37 14.90 -6.83
C LYS A 146 -5.82 14.90 -8.24
N THR A 147 -5.93 16.03 -8.95
CA THR A 147 -5.39 16.17 -10.31
C THR A 147 -3.91 15.83 -10.40
N ARG A 148 -3.11 16.13 -9.35
CA ARG A 148 -1.68 15.79 -9.31
C ARG A 148 -1.39 14.28 -9.38
N LEU A 149 -2.33 13.45 -8.93
CA LEU A 149 -2.20 11.99 -8.95
C LEU A 149 -2.54 11.39 -10.32
N PHE A 150 -3.41 12.03 -11.10
CA PHE A 150 -4.01 11.42 -12.29
C PHE A 150 -3.89 12.26 -13.56
N GLY A 151 -3.38 13.49 -13.47
CA GLY A 151 -3.33 14.43 -14.60
C GLY A 151 -4.70 14.99 -15.03
N ILE A 152 -5.80 14.48 -14.48
CA ILE A 152 -7.17 14.86 -14.84
C ILE A 152 -8.08 14.98 -13.62
N THR A 153 -9.06 15.88 -13.68
CA THR A 153 -10.10 15.98 -12.64
C THR A 153 -11.25 15.01 -12.91
N LYS A 154 -11.98 14.63 -11.85
CA LYS A 154 -13.22 13.85 -11.97
C LYS A 154 -14.23 14.46 -12.96
N THR A 155 -14.40 15.77 -12.93
CA THR A 155 -15.35 16.48 -13.82
C THR A 155 -14.89 16.43 -15.27
N ALA A 156 -13.60 16.71 -15.53
CA ALA A 156 -13.04 16.64 -16.87
C ALA A 156 -13.11 15.20 -17.42
N TYR A 157 -12.77 14.20 -16.61
CA TYR A 157 -12.83 12.79 -17.01
C TYR A 157 -14.26 12.35 -17.39
N ARG A 158 -15.27 12.81 -16.65
CA ARG A 158 -16.69 12.50 -16.95
C ARG A 158 -17.16 13.07 -18.28
N ALA A 159 -16.61 14.19 -18.72
CA ALA A 159 -16.97 14.85 -19.96
C ALA A 159 -16.36 14.20 -21.21
N LEU A 160 -15.40 13.29 -21.05
CA LEU A 160 -14.75 12.57 -22.16
C LEU A 160 -15.69 11.53 -22.80
N ASN A 161 -15.55 11.33 -24.11
CA ASN A 161 -16.16 10.20 -24.80
C ASN A 161 -15.42 8.87 -24.47
N ALA A 162 -15.93 7.74 -24.96
CA ALA A 162 -15.37 6.42 -24.64
C ALA A 162 -13.91 6.23 -25.09
N THR A 163 -13.55 6.74 -26.27
CA THR A 163 -12.19 6.66 -26.81
C THR A 163 -11.21 7.46 -25.97
N ASP A 164 -11.57 8.71 -25.65
CA ASP A 164 -10.73 9.60 -24.86
C ASP A 164 -10.62 9.12 -23.40
N LYS A 165 -11.65 8.48 -22.86
CA LYS A 165 -11.58 7.82 -21.55
C LYS A 165 -10.55 6.71 -21.49
N ALA A 166 -10.41 5.92 -22.56
CA ALA A 166 -9.42 4.84 -22.61
C ALA A 166 -8.00 5.40 -22.58
N LYS A 167 -7.73 6.42 -23.40
CA LYS A 167 -6.44 7.13 -23.38
C LYS A 167 -6.18 7.78 -22.03
N ALA A 168 -7.16 8.51 -21.47
CA ALA A 168 -7.01 9.19 -20.19
C ALA A 168 -6.75 8.22 -19.02
N ARG A 169 -7.23 6.96 -19.06
CA ARG A 169 -6.89 5.94 -18.05
C ARG A 169 -5.44 5.47 -18.17
N GLY A 170 -4.90 5.39 -19.38
CA GLY A 170 -3.46 5.13 -19.62
C GLY A 170 -2.62 6.27 -19.06
N ASP A 171 -2.87 7.50 -19.54
CA ASP A 171 -2.13 8.69 -19.12
C ASP A 171 -2.20 8.92 -17.59
N ALA A 172 -3.37 8.67 -16.98
CA ALA A 172 -3.56 8.78 -15.54
C ALA A 172 -2.80 7.71 -14.75
N LEU A 173 -2.66 6.49 -15.29
CA LEU A 173 -1.88 5.44 -14.65
C LEU A 173 -0.39 5.78 -14.68
N ASP A 174 0.12 6.24 -15.83
CA ASP A 174 1.53 6.66 -15.97
C ASP A 174 1.83 7.84 -15.04
N GLN A 175 0.93 8.84 -14.97
CA GLN A 175 1.07 9.97 -14.04
C GLN A 175 1.07 9.51 -12.57
N PHE A 176 0.20 8.56 -12.22
CA PHE A 176 0.14 8.00 -10.88
C PHE A 176 1.43 7.26 -10.54
N GLU A 177 1.94 6.46 -11.47
CA GLU A 177 3.19 5.71 -11.29
C GLU A 177 4.40 6.64 -11.12
N ASN A 178 4.55 7.62 -12.00
CA ASN A 178 5.62 8.63 -11.89
C ASN A 178 5.56 9.41 -10.57
N CYS A 179 4.35 9.76 -10.12
CA CYS A 179 4.17 10.49 -8.86
C CYS A 179 4.66 9.68 -7.65
N PHE A 180 4.33 8.39 -7.59
CA PHE A 180 4.76 7.55 -6.47
C PHE A 180 6.21 7.10 -6.57
N GLU A 181 6.76 6.97 -7.78
CA GLU A 181 8.19 6.77 -7.97
C GLU A 181 8.98 7.95 -7.39
N GLU A 182 8.58 9.20 -7.68
CA GLU A 182 9.18 10.39 -7.07
C GLU A 182 9.03 10.39 -5.53
N ILE A 183 7.85 10.01 -5.02
CA ILE A 183 7.58 9.96 -3.57
C ILE A 183 8.50 8.97 -2.85
N PHE A 184 8.62 7.75 -3.37
CA PHE A 184 9.44 6.71 -2.76
C PHE A 184 10.93 6.98 -2.95
N GLN A 185 11.34 7.45 -4.13
CA GLN A 185 12.74 7.82 -4.37
C GLN A 185 13.19 8.92 -3.43
N ARG A 186 12.36 9.96 -3.21
CA ARG A 186 12.76 11.04 -2.30
C ARG A 186 12.91 10.58 -0.85
N ARG A 187 12.12 9.60 -0.38
CA ARG A 187 12.35 9.00 0.94
C ARG A 187 13.70 8.28 1.00
N HIS A 188 14.05 7.53 -0.04
CA HIS A 188 15.38 6.91 -0.15
C HIS A 188 16.48 7.98 -0.08
N ASP A 189 16.33 9.05 -0.85
CA ASP A 189 17.29 10.15 -0.89
C ASP A 189 17.45 10.84 0.47
N CYS A 190 16.35 11.10 1.19
CA CYS A 190 16.40 11.70 2.52
C CYS A 190 17.17 10.82 3.53
N ILE A 191 16.90 9.51 3.56
CA ILE A 191 17.50 8.59 4.55
C ILE A 191 18.98 8.36 4.28
N HIS A 192 19.37 8.29 3.01
CA HIS A 192 20.77 8.14 2.61
C HIS A 192 21.52 9.46 2.53
N ASN A 193 20.89 10.59 2.91
CA ASN A 193 21.43 11.94 2.75
C ASN A 193 21.78 12.31 1.30
N CYS A 194 21.21 11.59 0.34
CA CYS A 194 21.31 11.79 -1.10
C CYS A 194 20.29 12.79 -1.65
N ASP A 195 19.44 13.40 -0.81
CA ASP A 195 18.50 14.48 -1.16
C ASP A 195 19.23 15.79 -1.59
N ARG A 196 20.47 15.69 -2.07
CA ARG A 196 21.36 16.76 -2.50
C ARG A 196 21.76 16.58 -3.96
N PRO A 197 21.16 17.28 -4.92
CA PRO A 197 21.52 17.17 -6.33
C PRO A 197 22.87 17.84 -6.70
N LYS A 198 23.83 17.95 -5.76
CA LYS A 198 25.29 18.22 -5.87
C LYS A 198 25.85 19.15 -4.77
N ILE A 199 25.08 20.15 -4.30
CA ILE A 199 25.61 21.21 -3.39
C ILE A 199 24.68 21.48 -2.20
N ALA A 200 23.36 21.48 -2.40
CA ALA A 200 22.37 21.80 -1.39
C ALA A 200 21.26 20.74 -1.35
N LEU A 201 20.57 20.64 -0.20
CA LEU A 201 19.40 19.78 -0.08
C LEU A 201 18.27 20.28 -0.99
N GLN A 202 17.46 19.36 -1.50
CA GLN A 202 16.27 19.73 -2.26
C GLN A 202 15.31 20.53 -1.37
N PRO A 203 14.74 21.63 -1.89
CA PRO A 203 13.74 22.40 -1.16
C PRO A 203 12.55 21.54 -0.76
N ILE A 204 12.08 21.74 0.47
CA ILE A 204 10.84 21.14 0.97
C ILE A 204 10.00 22.23 1.62
N THR A 205 8.69 22.18 1.42
CA THR A 205 7.75 23.15 1.99
C THR A 205 6.61 22.43 2.66
N ASP A 206 5.90 23.10 3.56
CA ASP A 206 4.74 22.54 4.27
C ASP A 206 3.67 22.06 3.28
N SER A 207 3.44 22.84 2.22
CA SER A 207 2.50 22.51 1.15
C SER A 207 2.90 21.23 0.42
N VAL A 208 4.19 21.05 0.14
CA VAL A 208 4.70 19.85 -0.53
C VAL A 208 4.58 18.65 0.40
N ALA A 209 5.07 18.73 1.64
CA ALA A 209 5.00 17.65 2.61
C ALA A 209 3.54 17.23 2.89
N GLY A 210 2.64 18.20 3.11
CA GLY A 210 1.22 17.94 3.33
C GLY A 210 0.53 17.30 2.12
N LYS A 211 0.89 17.67 0.89
CA LYS A 211 0.39 16.98 -0.32
C LYS A 211 0.84 15.53 -0.38
N ARG A 212 2.09 15.22 -0.01
CA ARG A 212 2.61 13.84 -0.02
C ARG A 212 1.96 12.96 1.04
N VAL A 213 1.72 13.50 2.23
CA VAL A 213 0.90 12.85 3.27
C VAL A 213 -0.46 12.45 2.70
N GLN A 214 -1.17 13.38 2.05
CA GLN A 214 -2.47 13.09 1.43
C GLN A 214 -2.39 12.05 0.31
N ASP A 215 -1.34 12.10 -0.51
CA ASP A 215 -1.15 11.16 -1.64
C ASP A 215 -0.95 9.74 -1.11
N ILE A 216 -0.11 9.57 -0.09
CA ILE A 216 0.13 8.29 0.57
C ILE A 216 -1.13 7.75 1.24
N THR A 217 -1.87 8.60 1.98
CA THR A 217 -3.17 8.22 2.54
C THR A 217 -4.12 7.72 1.45
N PHE A 218 -4.20 8.43 0.32
CA PHE A 218 -5.06 8.02 -0.79
C PHE A 218 -4.67 6.64 -1.31
N LEU A 219 -3.38 6.37 -1.58
CA LEU A 219 -2.92 5.07 -2.06
C LEU A 219 -3.30 3.94 -1.09
N VAL A 220 -2.97 4.10 0.20
CA VAL A 220 -3.23 3.07 1.20
C VAL A 220 -4.72 2.83 1.38
N GLU A 221 -5.54 3.88 1.45
CA GLU A 221 -7.01 3.73 1.56
C GLU A 221 -7.60 3.02 0.34
N ARG A 222 -7.20 3.38 -0.88
CA ARG A 222 -7.72 2.72 -2.09
C ARG A 222 -7.31 1.25 -2.17
N CYS A 223 -6.07 0.93 -1.81
CA CYS A 223 -5.61 -0.45 -1.73
C CYS A 223 -6.33 -1.22 -0.60
N HIS A 224 -6.53 -0.60 0.56
CA HIS A 224 -7.25 -1.19 1.69
C HIS A 224 -8.66 -1.63 1.29
N ASP A 225 -9.42 -0.72 0.69
CA ASP A 225 -10.78 -0.99 0.21
C ASP A 225 -10.78 -2.15 -0.80
N ALA A 226 -9.81 -2.15 -1.72
CA ALA A 226 -9.68 -3.20 -2.73
C ALA A 226 -9.33 -4.57 -2.11
N PHE A 227 -8.43 -4.61 -1.11
CA PHE A 227 -8.07 -5.85 -0.42
C PHE A 227 -9.27 -6.44 0.34
N LEU A 228 -10.02 -5.59 1.04
CA LEU A 228 -11.23 -6.00 1.75
C LEU A 228 -12.28 -6.60 0.80
N ALA A 229 -12.43 -6.05 -0.41
CA ALA A 229 -13.39 -6.54 -1.40
C ALA A 229 -12.94 -7.85 -2.07
N GLU A 230 -11.64 -7.99 -2.39
CA GLU A 230 -11.17 -9.05 -3.30
C GLU A 230 -10.68 -10.30 -2.57
N PHE A 231 -10.16 -10.18 -1.35
CA PHE A 231 -9.67 -11.36 -0.62
C PHE A 231 -10.75 -12.42 -0.31
N PRO A 232 -11.99 -12.05 0.08
CA PRO A 232 -13.05 -13.04 0.30
C PRO A 232 -13.43 -13.79 -0.98
N GLU A 233 -13.37 -13.10 -2.12
CA GLU A 233 -13.56 -13.67 -3.46
C GLU A 233 -12.40 -14.59 -3.85
N TYR A 234 -11.17 -14.22 -3.51
CA TYR A 234 -10.00 -15.08 -3.69
C TYR A 234 -10.14 -16.41 -2.97
N LEU A 235 -10.48 -16.40 -1.67
CA LEU A 235 -10.69 -17.65 -0.93
C LEU A 235 -11.85 -18.47 -1.50
N ARG A 236 -12.91 -17.80 -1.99
CA ARG A 236 -14.03 -18.48 -2.67
C ARG A 236 -13.57 -19.21 -3.93
N MET A 237 -12.77 -18.56 -4.77
CA MET A 237 -12.25 -19.13 -6.01
C MET A 237 -11.32 -20.32 -5.78
N LEU A 238 -10.60 -20.34 -4.65
CA LEU A 238 -9.81 -21.51 -4.24
C LEU A 238 -10.69 -22.69 -3.80
N GLY A 239 -11.96 -22.48 -3.49
CA GLY A 239 -12.89 -23.54 -3.06
C GLY A 239 -13.09 -23.63 -1.55
N PHE A 240 -12.67 -22.62 -0.78
CA PHE A 240 -12.96 -22.57 0.66
C PHE A 240 -14.44 -22.32 0.93
N SER A 241 -15.00 -23.09 1.87
CA SER A 241 -16.40 -22.94 2.28
C SER A 241 -16.69 -21.57 2.93
N GLY A 242 -17.95 -21.14 2.95
CA GLY A 242 -18.36 -19.94 3.68
C GLY A 242 -18.01 -19.99 5.17
N VAL A 243 -18.13 -21.17 5.81
CA VAL A 243 -17.78 -21.37 7.22
C VAL A 243 -16.29 -21.13 7.45
N THR A 244 -15.43 -21.68 6.59
CA THR A 244 -13.98 -21.51 6.67
C THR A 244 -13.59 -20.04 6.49
N ARG A 245 -14.15 -19.37 5.47
CA ARG A 245 -13.89 -17.95 5.18
C ARG A 245 -14.24 -17.05 6.38
N ASN A 246 -15.42 -17.24 6.97
CA ASN A 246 -15.85 -16.48 8.15
C ASN A 246 -14.93 -16.72 9.36
N ARG A 247 -14.48 -17.97 9.59
CA ARG A 247 -13.57 -18.31 10.71
C ARG A 247 -12.19 -17.68 10.59
N VAL A 248 -11.71 -17.46 9.37
CA VAL A 248 -10.44 -16.76 9.12
C VAL A 248 -10.63 -15.26 8.95
N GLY A 249 -11.84 -14.72 9.15
CA GLY A 249 -12.15 -13.30 9.10
C GLY A 249 -11.92 -12.67 7.74
N ALA A 250 -12.24 -13.41 6.67
CA ALA A 250 -12.42 -12.93 5.31
C ALA A 250 -13.86 -12.46 5.12
#